data_AF-A0A1S3UZK9-F1
#
_entry.id   AF-A0A1S3UZK9-F1
#
_cell.length_a   1.000
_cell.length_b   1.000
_cell.length_c   1.000
_cell.angle_alpha   90.00
_cell.angle_beta   90.00
_cell.angle_gamma   90.00
#
_symmetry.space_group_name_H-M   'P 1'
#
loop_
_entity.id
_entity.type
_entity.pdbx_description
1 polymer ?
#
loop_
_entity_poly.entity_id
_entity_poly.type
_entity_poly.pdbx_seq_one_letter_code
_entity_poly.pdbx_strand_id
1 'polypeptide(L)'
;MRLERIKFRKNKEFSNFSSWPIQVVLFEVEDRECVCAEGQVIYRPSIENPDWPQVFGVSFEIDAEVVMLPLKSIQITKIGIYNLYFIHCDTRLKELVVEGKTVWKIPSGYLPGRMMPMKIFYQFMSFAYVLLGIFWFSQYVRFWREVYPLQNCITLVITLGMFKMALWYFDYAEFSETGIRPTRTTIWAVTFGTVKRTVARLVILMVIGE
;
A
#
# COMPACT_ATOMS: atom_id res chain seq x y z
N MET A 1 4.78 5.58 13.33
CA MET A 1 4.34 4.17 13.26
C MET A 1 3.70 3.77 14.60
N ARG A 2 2.65 2.94 14.59
CA ARG A 2 2.01 2.43 15.81
C ARG A 2 1.79 0.92 15.72
N LEU A 3 2.16 0.22 16.78
CA LEU A 3 1.95 -1.22 16.97
C LEU A 3 0.70 -1.42 17.83
N GLU A 4 -0.34 -2.05 17.29
CA GLU A 4 -1.62 -2.24 17.97
C GLU A 4 -1.96 -3.73 18.08
N ARG A 5 -2.18 -4.19 19.33
CA ARG A 5 -2.68 -5.54 19.66
C ARG A 5 -1.89 -6.66 18.98
N ILE A 6 -0.56 -6.60 19.00
CA ILE A 6 0.25 -7.70 18.48
C ILE A 6 0.27 -8.81 19.52
N LYS A 7 -0.19 -9.98 19.09
CA LYS A 7 -0.31 -11.22 19.84
C LYS A 7 0.65 -12.23 19.23
N PHE A 8 1.41 -12.87 20.09
CA PHE A 8 2.23 -14.02 19.77
C PHE A 8 1.58 -15.25 20.36
N ARG A 9 1.36 -16.26 19.53
CA ARG A 9 0.80 -17.54 19.96
C ARG A 9 1.81 -18.64 19.70
N LYS A 10 2.14 -19.40 20.74
CA LYS A 10 2.95 -20.63 20.66
C LYS A 10 2.04 -21.86 20.70
N ASN A 11 2.51 -22.96 20.12
CA ASN A 11 1.81 -24.24 20.19
C ASN A 11 1.83 -24.80 21.63
N LYS A 12 0.74 -25.48 22.02
CA LYS A 12 0.49 -26.04 23.36
C LYS A 12 1.55 -27.06 23.79
N GLU A 13 2.16 -27.78 22.85
CA GLU A 13 3.27 -28.70 23.15
C GLU A 13 4.50 -27.99 23.74
N PHE A 14 4.62 -26.68 23.53
CA PHE A 14 5.72 -25.83 24.02
C PHE A 14 5.29 -24.88 25.14
N SER A 15 4.10 -25.07 25.76
CA SER A 15 3.61 -24.25 26.88
C SER A 15 4.44 -24.42 28.15
N ASN A 16 5.00 -25.61 28.37
CA ASN A 16 5.66 -26.04 29.61
C ASN A 16 7.00 -25.36 29.93
N PHE A 17 7.47 -24.44 29.08
CA PHE A 17 8.73 -23.73 29.28
C PHE A 17 8.57 -22.23 29.03
N SER A 18 9.29 -21.43 29.83
CA SER A 18 9.54 -20.03 29.53
C SER A 18 10.42 -19.94 28.27
N SER A 19 10.06 -19.05 27.35
CA SER A 19 10.88 -18.82 26.15
C SER A 19 11.85 -17.67 26.35
N TRP A 20 12.88 -17.64 25.50
CA TRP A 20 13.64 -16.42 25.27
C TRP A 20 12.74 -15.31 24.69
N PRO A 21 13.12 -14.02 24.85
CA PRO A 21 12.30 -12.91 24.38
C PRO A 21 12.20 -12.91 22.85
N ILE A 22 10.98 -12.82 22.32
CA ILE A 22 10.71 -12.45 20.94
C ILE A 22 11.05 -10.97 20.80
N GLN A 23 11.90 -10.66 19.83
CA GLN A 23 12.37 -9.30 19.58
C GLN A 23 11.72 -8.75 18.32
N VAL A 24 11.08 -7.59 18.46
CA VAL A 24 10.60 -6.78 17.36
C VAL A 24 11.68 -5.77 17.02
N VAL A 25 12.23 -5.88 15.82
CA VAL A 25 13.31 -5.01 15.35
C VAL A 25 12.77 -4.15 14.21
N LEU A 26 12.85 -2.84 14.37
CA LEU A 26 12.54 -1.85 13.33
C LEU A 26 13.84 -1.24 12.82
N PHE A 27 14.17 -1.47 11.56
CA PHE A 27 15.41 -1.01 10.94
C PHE A 27 15.18 -0.24 9.63
N GLU A 28 16.14 0.61 9.29
CA GLU A 28 16.24 1.27 8.00
C GLU A 28 16.85 0.30 6.97
N VAL A 29 16.39 0.31 5.72
CA VAL A 29 16.78 -0.68 4.68
C VAL A 29 18.30 -0.80 4.47
N GLU A 30 19.06 0.27 4.71
CA GLU A 30 20.51 0.34 4.50
C GLU A 30 21.33 -0.52 5.51
N ASP A 31 20.81 -0.79 6.71
CA ASP A 31 21.55 -1.44 7.82
C ASP A 31 21.26 -2.94 7.95
N ARG A 32 21.47 -3.68 6.87
CA ARG A 32 20.91 -5.02 6.68
C ARG A 32 21.78 -6.17 7.21
N GLU A 33 22.07 -6.21 8.50
CA GLU A 33 22.67 -7.39 9.15
C GLU A 33 22.04 -7.64 10.53
N CYS A 34 21.30 -8.76 10.66
CA CYS A 34 20.83 -9.29 11.92
C CYS A 34 21.31 -10.73 12.07
N VAL A 35 22.05 -11.01 13.14
CA VAL A 35 22.54 -12.36 13.48
C VAL A 35 21.88 -12.78 14.79
N CYS A 36 21.31 -13.98 14.83
CA CYS A 36 20.80 -14.56 16.07
C CYS A 36 21.94 -15.28 16.80
N ALA A 37 22.24 -14.86 18.03
CA ALA A 37 22.87 -15.71 19.03
C ALA A 37 21.78 -16.28 19.96
N GLU A 38 22.04 -17.38 20.67
CA GLU A 38 21.04 -17.94 21.60
C GLU A 38 20.59 -16.87 22.60
N GLY A 39 19.29 -16.54 22.57
CA GLY A 39 18.68 -15.58 23.49
C GLY A 39 18.82 -14.09 23.17
N GLN A 40 19.59 -13.68 22.14
CA GLN A 40 19.77 -12.27 21.77
C GLN A 40 19.87 -12.05 20.25
N VAL A 41 19.20 -11.01 19.73
CA VAL A 41 19.43 -10.53 18.36
C VAL A 41 20.60 -9.55 18.37
N ILE A 42 21.61 -9.85 17.56
CA ILE A 42 22.72 -8.95 17.27
C ILE A 42 22.33 -8.17 16.02
N TYR A 43 22.34 -6.84 16.13
CA TYR A 43 22.05 -5.92 15.04
C TYR A 43 23.18 -4.92 14.88
N ARG A 44 23.42 -4.49 13.64
CA ARG A 44 24.32 -3.37 13.36
C ARG A 44 23.56 -2.05 13.61
N PRO A 45 24.07 -1.15 14.49
CA PRO A 45 23.49 0.17 14.65
C PRO A 45 23.73 1.02 13.39
N SER A 46 22.81 1.94 13.12
CA SER A 46 22.91 2.82 11.96
C SER A 46 24.09 3.78 12.09
N ILE A 47 24.85 3.96 11.00
CA ILE A 47 26.01 4.88 10.98
C ILE A 47 25.54 6.33 11.14
N GLU A 48 24.37 6.67 10.58
CA GLU A 48 23.84 8.03 10.60
C GLU A 48 23.05 8.36 11.87
N ASN A 49 22.43 7.37 12.52
CA ASN A 49 21.63 7.58 13.73
C ASN A 49 21.92 6.49 14.79
N PRO A 50 22.66 6.82 15.87
CA PRO A 50 23.06 5.83 16.87
C PRO A 50 21.89 5.25 17.68
N ASP A 51 20.74 5.93 17.72
CA ASP A 51 19.51 5.47 18.39
C ASP A 51 18.71 4.44 17.56
N TRP A 52 19.19 4.08 16.36
CA TRP A 52 18.55 3.12 15.47
C TRP A 52 19.45 1.89 15.27
N PRO A 53 18.89 0.66 15.18
CA PRO A 53 17.47 0.30 15.10
C PRO A 53 16.74 0.28 16.45
N GLN A 54 15.41 0.35 16.38
CA GLN A 54 14.55 0.29 17.57
C GLN A 54 14.18 -1.18 17.85
N VAL A 55 14.60 -1.70 19.02
CA VAL A 55 14.39 -3.09 19.43
C VAL A 55 13.48 -3.18 20.65
N PHE A 56 12.50 -4.07 20.59
CA PHE A 56 11.55 -4.32 21.68
C PHE A 56 11.44 -5.82 21.94
N GLY A 57 11.61 -6.25 23.18
CA GLY A 57 11.52 -7.65 23.58
C GLY A 57 10.25 -7.97 24.35
N VAL A 58 9.72 -9.17 24.16
CA VAL A 58 8.66 -9.75 24.97
C VAL A 58 8.86 -11.25 25.11
N SER A 59 8.78 -11.80 26.32
CA SER A 59 8.97 -13.22 26.60
C SER A 59 7.66 -13.93 26.94
N PHE A 60 7.61 -15.24 26.70
CA PHE A 60 6.52 -16.09 27.19
C PHE A 60 6.77 -16.49 28.65
N GLU A 61 5.75 -16.26 29.48
CA GLU A 61 5.67 -16.82 30.82
C GLU A 61 5.40 -18.34 30.76
N ILE A 62 5.69 -19.04 31.86
CA ILE A 62 5.46 -20.49 31.97
C ILE A 62 3.93 -20.73 31.86
N ASP A 63 3.52 -21.73 31.07
CA ASP A 63 2.12 -22.08 30.79
C ASP A 63 1.29 -21.04 30.00
N ALA A 64 1.86 -19.89 29.64
CA ALA A 64 1.18 -18.90 28.81
C ALA A 64 1.29 -19.25 27.31
N GLU A 65 0.17 -19.62 26.66
CA GLU A 65 0.15 -19.89 25.21
C GLU A 65 0.18 -18.61 24.35
N VAL A 66 -0.27 -17.48 24.91
CA VAL A 66 -0.44 -16.21 24.20
C VAL A 66 0.21 -15.08 24.99
N VAL A 67 0.99 -14.26 24.31
CA VAL A 67 1.56 -13.03 24.88
C VAL A 67 1.26 -11.85 23.99
N MET A 68 0.96 -10.71 24.61
CA MET A 68 0.68 -9.46 23.90
C MET A 68 1.83 -8.49 24.06
N LEU A 69 2.23 -7.86 22.96
CA LEU A 69 3.10 -6.68 23.00
C LEU A 69 2.33 -5.48 23.55
N PRO A 70 2.95 -4.69 24.43
CA PRO A 70 2.37 -3.43 24.86
C PRO A 70 2.21 -2.48 23.67
N LEU A 71 1.14 -1.69 23.69
CA LEU A 71 0.88 -0.68 22.68
C LEU A 71 2.05 0.32 22.65
N LYS A 72 2.74 0.40 21.52
CA LYS A 72 3.88 1.31 21.35
C LYS A 72 3.74 2.15 20.09
N SER A 73 4.01 3.44 20.23
CA SER A 73 4.06 4.40 19.12
C SER A 73 5.48 4.92 18.98
N ILE A 74 6.00 4.90 17.76
CA ILE A 74 7.36 5.35 17.42
C ILE A 74 7.20 6.48 16.40
N GLN A 75 7.78 7.64 16.70
CA GLN A 75 7.86 8.74 15.75
C GLN A 75 9.10 8.56 14.88
N ILE A 76 8.89 8.47 13.58
CA ILE A 76 9.96 8.34 12.59
C ILE A 76 10.20 9.73 12.03
N THR A 77 11.39 10.29 12.27
CA THR A 77 11.74 11.65 11.87
C THR A 77 12.35 11.72 10.47
N LYS A 78 13.11 10.69 10.08
CA LYS A 78 13.76 10.60 8.77
C LYS A 78 12.83 9.95 7.73
N ILE A 79 12.86 10.47 6.52
CA ILE A 79 12.12 9.90 5.39
C ILE A 79 12.95 8.74 4.84
N GLY A 80 12.37 7.54 4.80
CA GLY A 80 13.08 6.35 4.36
C GLY A 80 12.16 5.14 4.23
N ILE A 81 12.73 4.04 3.76
CA ILE A 81 12.06 2.74 3.78
C ILE A 81 12.52 2.03 5.05
N TYR A 82 11.55 1.65 5.87
CA TYR A 82 11.78 0.95 7.13
C TYR A 82 11.17 -0.44 7.02
N ASN A 83 11.87 -1.43 7.57
CA ASN A 83 11.33 -2.77 7.71
C ASN A 83 11.12 -3.10 9.18
N LEU A 84 10.01 -3.78 9.45
CA LEU A 84 9.69 -4.33 10.75
C LEU A 84 9.84 -5.84 10.70
N TYR A 85 10.69 -6.38 11.56
CA TYR A 85 10.89 -7.82 11.69
C TYR A 85 10.48 -8.29 13.09
N PHE A 86 9.89 -9.48 13.12
CA PHE A 86 9.61 -10.24 14.33
C PHE A 86 10.60 -11.40 14.34
N ILE A 87 11.58 -11.33 15.23
CA ILE A 87 12.69 -12.29 15.30
C ILE A 87 12.61 -13.02 16.64
N HIS A 88 12.74 -14.34 16.63
CA HIS A 88 12.93 -15.15 17.82
C HIS A 88 14.19 -16.01 17.61
N CYS A 89 15.09 -16.01 18.61
CA CYS A 89 16.34 -16.78 18.55
C CYS A 89 16.30 -18.00 19.49
N ASP A 90 15.11 -18.60 19.66
CA ASP A 90 14.90 -19.79 20.49
C ASP A 90 14.65 -21.00 19.57
N THR A 91 15.55 -21.98 19.61
CA THR A 91 15.49 -23.21 18.79
C THR A 91 14.35 -24.15 19.23
N ARG A 92 13.81 -23.94 20.44
CA ARG A 92 12.74 -24.76 21.02
C ARG A 92 11.36 -24.32 20.57
N LEU A 93 11.20 -23.06 20.18
CA LEU A 93 9.96 -22.52 19.63
C LEU A 93 9.87 -22.87 18.15
N LYS A 94 9.23 -24.00 17.83
CA LYS A 94 8.81 -24.33 16.46
C LYS A 94 7.35 -23.91 16.31
N GLU A 95 7.05 -23.20 15.22
CA GLU A 95 5.70 -22.70 14.88
C GLU A 95 5.15 -21.60 15.80
N LEU A 96 5.70 -20.39 15.65
CA LEU A 96 5.14 -19.17 16.25
C LEU A 96 4.16 -18.49 15.29
N VAL A 97 2.93 -18.23 15.74
CA VAL A 97 1.95 -17.45 14.98
C VAL A 97 1.90 -16.03 15.52
N VAL A 98 2.11 -15.05 14.64
CA VAL A 98 2.04 -13.62 14.95
C VAL A 98 0.74 -13.05 14.39
N GLU A 99 -0.13 -12.55 15.26
CA GLU A 99 -1.38 -11.89 14.87
C GLU A 99 -1.41 -10.47 15.41
N GLY A 100 -1.64 -9.47 14.57
CA GLY A 100 -1.70 -8.09 15.06
C GLY A 100 -1.93 -7.07 13.96
N LYS A 101 -1.98 -5.80 14.35
CA LYS A 101 -2.14 -4.69 13.41
C LYS A 101 -0.97 -3.72 13.55
N THR A 102 -0.31 -3.44 12.43
CA THR A 102 0.70 -2.37 12.36
C THR A 102 0.12 -1.20 11.56
N VAL A 103 0.21 0.01 12.12
CA VAL A 103 -0.35 1.21 11.53
C VAL A 103 0.78 2.15 11.14
N TRP A 104 0.87 2.40 9.83
CA TRP A 104 1.85 3.29 9.22
C TRP A 104 1.12 4.54 8.72
N LYS A 105 1.38 5.67 9.38
CA LYS A 105 0.71 6.94 9.08
C LYS A 105 1.75 8.06 9.04
N ILE A 106 1.63 8.89 8.01
CA ILE A 106 2.35 10.15 7.82
C ILE A 106 1.38 11.28 8.23
N PRO A 107 1.83 12.48 8.63
CA PRO A 107 0.93 13.59 8.95
C PRO A 107 -0.12 13.88 7.85
N SER A 108 0.21 13.63 6.58
CA SER A 108 -0.66 13.82 5.42
C SER A 108 -1.65 12.67 5.14
N GLY A 109 -1.61 11.56 5.88
CA GLY A 109 -2.51 10.43 5.71
C GLY A 109 -1.83 9.06 5.74
N TYR A 110 -2.54 8.04 5.28
CA TYR A 110 -2.05 6.65 5.22
C TYR A 110 -1.33 6.31 3.91
N LEU A 111 -1.32 7.23 2.94
CA LEU A 111 -0.70 6.99 1.65
C LEU A 111 0.84 6.93 1.78
N PRO A 112 1.49 5.89 1.22
CA PRO A 112 2.96 5.86 1.17
C PRO A 112 3.50 7.07 0.40
N GLY A 113 4.61 7.64 0.84
CA GLY A 113 5.22 8.82 0.21
C GLY A 113 5.46 8.67 -1.30
N ARG A 114 5.82 7.45 -1.76
CA ARG A 114 6.00 7.14 -3.19
C ARG A 114 4.72 7.19 -4.03
N MET A 115 3.56 7.02 -3.40
CA MET A 115 2.25 7.03 -4.08
C MET A 115 1.54 8.38 -3.96
N MET A 116 1.97 9.23 -3.03
CA MET A 116 1.43 10.59 -2.86
C MET A 116 1.37 11.43 -4.14
N PRO A 117 2.44 11.52 -4.97
CA PRO A 117 2.37 12.30 -6.21
C PRO A 117 1.39 11.72 -7.24
N MET A 118 1.10 10.41 -7.19
CA MET A 118 0.16 9.77 -8.11
C MET A 118 -1.28 10.27 -7.91
N LYS A 119 -1.71 10.48 -6.66
CA LYS A 119 -3.04 11.02 -6.34
C LYS A 119 -3.27 12.38 -7.01
N ILE A 120 -2.29 13.28 -6.87
CA ILE A 120 -2.33 14.63 -7.46
C ILE A 120 -2.33 14.55 -8.98
N PHE A 121 -1.51 13.67 -9.57
CA PHE A 121 -1.48 13.45 -11.01
C PHE A 121 -2.84 13.01 -11.57
N TYR A 122 -3.49 12.01 -10.95
CA TYR A 122 -4.81 11.53 -11.40
C TYR A 122 -5.89 12.59 -11.28
N GLN A 123 -5.83 13.44 -10.25
CA GLN A 123 -6.73 14.58 -10.11
C GLN A 123 -6.56 15.56 -11.27
N PHE A 124 -5.33 15.99 -11.57
CA PHE A 124 -5.06 16.95 -12.63
C PHE A 124 -5.44 16.40 -14.03
N MET A 125 -5.11 15.12 -14.28
CA MET A 125 -5.50 14.43 -15.51
C MET A 125 -7.02 14.31 -15.63
N SER A 126 -7.74 14.03 -14.54
CA SER A 126 -9.21 13.99 -14.55
C SER A 126 -9.79 15.33 -14.99
N PHE A 127 -9.29 16.46 -14.46
CA PHE A 127 -9.71 17.79 -14.89
C PHE A 127 -9.39 18.06 -16.36
N ALA A 128 -8.21 17.67 -16.84
CA ALA A 128 -7.84 17.82 -18.25
C ALA A 128 -8.81 17.05 -19.18
N TYR A 129 -9.24 15.84 -18.81
CA TYR A 129 -10.25 15.08 -19.56
C TYR A 129 -11.63 15.74 -19.55
N VAL A 130 -12.02 16.40 -18.45
CA VAL A 130 -13.27 17.16 -18.38
C VAL A 130 -13.23 18.34 -19.35
N LEU A 131 -12.15 19.11 -19.36
CA LEU A 131 -11.98 20.23 -20.29
C LEU A 131 -11.97 19.76 -21.75
N LEU A 132 -11.24 18.68 -22.04
CA LEU A 132 -11.24 18.05 -23.36
C LEU A 132 -12.63 17.57 -23.76
N GLY A 133 -13.38 16.97 -22.83
CA GLY A 133 -14.75 16.51 -23.05
C GLY A 133 -15.71 17.66 -23.37
N ILE A 134 -15.61 18.79 -22.67
CA ILE A 134 -16.43 19.99 -22.94
C ILE A 134 -16.11 20.56 -24.32
N PHE A 135 -14.81 20.71 -24.64
CA PHE A 135 -14.37 21.19 -25.94
C PHE A 135 -14.85 20.26 -27.07
N TRP A 136 -14.68 18.95 -26.89
CA TRP A 136 -15.13 17.94 -27.85
C TRP A 136 -16.65 17.92 -28.00
N PHE A 137 -17.40 18.01 -26.91
CA PHE A 137 -18.86 18.04 -26.94
C PHE A 137 -19.39 19.26 -27.68
N SER A 138 -18.77 20.43 -27.51
CA SER A 138 -19.11 21.64 -28.28
C SER A 138 -18.93 21.42 -29.79
N GLN A 139 -17.80 20.84 -30.18
CA GLN A 139 -17.53 20.50 -31.58
C GLN A 139 -18.49 19.44 -32.10
N TYR A 140 -18.78 18.42 -31.29
CA TYR A 140 -19.76 17.39 -31.61
C TYR A 140 -21.09 18.07 -31.94
N VAL A 141 -21.66 18.85 -31.00
CA VAL A 141 -22.90 19.68 -31.13
C VAL A 141 -22.94 20.50 -32.41
N ARG A 142 -21.86 21.19 -32.75
CA ARG A 142 -21.80 22.04 -33.94
C ARG A 142 -21.92 21.26 -35.26
N PHE A 143 -21.44 20.03 -35.32
CA PHE A 143 -21.41 19.19 -36.53
C PHE A 143 -22.40 18.00 -36.47
N TRP A 144 -23.47 18.07 -35.67
CA TRP A 144 -24.47 16.98 -35.52
C TRP A 144 -25.16 16.55 -36.82
N ARG A 145 -25.10 17.35 -37.89
CA ARG A 145 -25.74 16.97 -39.16
C ARG A 145 -24.93 15.96 -39.97
N GLU A 146 -23.66 15.75 -39.64
CA GLU A 146 -22.75 14.82 -40.31
C GLU A 146 -22.15 13.83 -39.29
N VAL A 147 -23.00 13.07 -38.60
CA VAL A 147 -22.52 12.12 -37.57
C VAL A 147 -21.86 10.91 -38.24
N TYR A 148 -20.54 10.93 -38.33
CA TYR A 148 -19.76 9.75 -38.68
C TYR A 148 -19.64 8.79 -37.49
N PRO A 149 -19.71 7.47 -37.68
CA PRO A 149 -19.53 6.47 -36.62
C PRO A 149 -18.26 6.67 -35.79
N LEU A 150 -17.20 7.20 -36.42
CA LEU A 150 -15.94 7.54 -35.79
C LEU A 150 -16.08 8.54 -34.63
N GLN A 151 -16.94 9.55 -34.76
CA GLN A 151 -17.15 10.57 -33.72
C GLN A 151 -17.75 9.97 -32.43
N ASN A 152 -18.62 8.97 -32.55
CA ASN A 152 -19.18 8.26 -31.40
C ASN A 152 -18.10 7.44 -30.69
N CYS A 153 -17.21 6.79 -31.44
CA CYS A 153 -16.09 6.05 -30.85
C CYS A 153 -15.12 6.97 -30.10
N ILE A 154 -14.79 8.14 -30.67
CA ILE A 154 -13.91 9.13 -30.01
C ILE A 154 -14.55 9.64 -28.71
N THR A 155 -15.84 9.99 -28.76
CA THR A 155 -16.60 10.44 -27.58
C THR A 155 -16.57 9.38 -26.48
N LEU A 156 -16.78 8.11 -26.85
CA LEU A 156 -16.72 6.98 -25.92
C LEU A 156 -15.32 6.80 -25.32
N VAL A 157 -14.23 6.97 -26.09
CA VAL A 157 -12.85 6.92 -25.58
C VAL A 157 -12.58 8.06 -24.59
N ILE A 158 -13.05 9.27 -24.85
CA ILE A 158 -12.89 10.43 -23.95
C ILE A 158 -13.65 10.17 -22.63
N THR A 159 -14.91 9.73 -22.71
CA THR A 159 -15.72 9.40 -21.53
C THR A 159 -15.10 8.28 -20.70
N LEU A 160 -14.66 7.19 -21.33
CA LEU A 160 -13.95 6.10 -20.63
C LEU A 160 -12.62 6.57 -20.02
N GLY A 161 -11.93 7.51 -20.68
CA GLY A 161 -10.73 8.17 -20.15
C GLY A 161 -11.01 8.94 -18.86
N MET A 162 -12.06 9.75 -18.85
CA MET A 162 -12.52 10.50 -17.68
C MET A 162 -12.87 9.56 -16.52
N PHE A 163 -13.68 8.52 -16.77
CA PHE A 163 -14.04 7.54 -15.74
C PHE A 163 -12.83 6.81 -15.17
N LYS A 164 -11.88 6.40 -16.02
CA LYS A 164 -10.63 5.78 -15.56
C LYS A 164 -9.88 6.70 -14.60
N MET A 165 -9.68 7.97 -14.96
CA MET A 165 -8.92 8.91 -14.13
C MET A 165 -9.63 9.22 -12.81
N ALA A 166 -10.95 9.41 -12.84
CA ALA A 166 -11.76 9.63 -11.65
C ALA A 166 -11.73 8.43 -10.69
N LEU A 167 -11.88 7.20 -11.22
CA LEU A 167 -11.83 5.98 -10.39
C LEU A 167 -10.47 5.79 -9.72
N TRP A 168 -9.36 6.06 -10.44
CA TRP A 168 -8.04 6.05 -9.83
C TRP A 168 -7.89 7.13 -8.75
N TYR A 169 -8.41 8.33 -8.97
CA TYR A 169 -8.41 9.38 -7.94
C TYR A 169 -9.17 8.93 -6.69
N PHE A 170 -10.37 8.37 -6.83
CA PHE A 170 -11.15 7.87 -5.69
C PHE A 170 -10.46 6.72 -4.97
N ASP A 171 -9.82 5.79 -5.69
CA ASP A 171 -9.04 4.69 -5.10
C ASP A 171 -7.93 5.25 -4.19
N TYR A 172 -7.15 6.21 -4.68
CA TYR A 172 -6.10 6.86 -3.88
C TYR A 172 -6.66 7.77 -2.77
N ALA A 173 -7.81 8.41 -2.97
CA ALA A 173 -8.44 9.23 -1.94
C ALA A 173 -8.94 8.39 -0.76
N GLU A 174 -9.66 7.30 -1.05
CA GLU A 174 -10.16 6.37 -0.04
C GLU A 174 -9.01 5.63 0.66
N PHE A 175 -7.97 5.25 -0.07
CA PHE A 175 -6.77 4.66 0.51
C PHE A 175 -6.02 5.65 1.43
N SER A 176 -6.07 6.95 1.15
CA SER A 176 -5.45 7.99 1.98
C SER A 176 -6.09 8.11 3.37
N GLU A 177 -7.40 7.88 3.44
CA GLU A 177 -8.21 8.01 4.66
C GLU A 177 -8.24 6.72 5.46
N THR A 178 -8.46 5.59 4.80
CA THR A 178 -8.65 4.29 5.45
C THR A 178 -7.35 3.51 5.67
N GLY A 179 -6.33 3.77 4.84
CA GLY A 179 -5.11 2.99 4.81
C GLY A 179 -5.28 1.55 4.31
N ILE A 180 -6.43 1.24 3.70
CA ILE A 180 -6.75 -0.08 3.11
C ILE A 180 -7.03 0.14 1.63
N ARG A 181 -6.54 -0.76 0.77
CA ARG A 181 -6.82 -0.66 -0.68
C ARG A 181 -8.28 -1.05 -0.96
N PRO A 182 -9.10 -0.14 -1.53
CA PRO A 182 -10.51 -0.42 -1.79
C PRO A 182 -10.66 -1.35 -3.00
N THR A 183 -10.91 -2.63 -2.76
CA THR A 183 -10.99 -3.66 -3.82
C THR A 183 -12.01 -3.32 -4.91
N ARG A 184 -13.18 -2.80 -4.53
CA ARG A 184 -14.26 -2.48 -5.47
C ARG A 184 -13.84 -1.40 -6.47
N THR A 185 -13.29 -0.30 -5.96
CA THR A 185 -12.87 0.85 -6.77
C THR A 185 -11.73 0.46 -7.71
N THR A 186 -10.75 -0.33 -7.23
CA THR A 186 -9.65 -0.85 -8.05
C THR A 186 -10.18 -1.71 -9.21
N ILE A 187 -11.13 -2.63 -8.95
CA ILE A 187 -11.71 -3.49 -9.99
C ILE A 187 -12.34 -2.65 -11.10
N TRP A 188 -13.17 -1.67 -10.74
CA TRP A 188 -13.77 -0.77 -11.73
C TRP A 188 -12.71 0.02 -12.51
N ALA A 189 -11.72 0.60 -11.82
CA ALA A 189 -10.65 1.39 -12.45
C ALA A 189 -9.88 0.57 -13.50
N VAL A 190 -9.60 -0.70 -13.20
CA VAL A 190 -8.92 -1.63 -14.11
C VAL A 190 -9.83 -2.01 -15.29
N THR A 191 -11.10 -2.35 -15.03
CA THR A 191 -12.06 -2.71 -16.08
C THR A 191 -12.23 -1.59 -17.10
N PHE A 192 -12.52 -0.37 -16.65
CA PHE A 192 -12.65 0.80 -17.54
C PHE A 192 -11.34 1.09 -18.29
N GLY A 193 -10.19 0.90 -17.64
CA GLY A 193 -8.88 1.03 -18.27
C GLY A 193 -8.66 0.04 -19.42
N THR A 194 -9.08 -1.21 -19.23
CA THR A 194 -8.99 -2.28 -20.24
C THR A 194 -9.94 -2.00 -21.39
N VAL A 195 -11.22 -1.70 -21.11
CA VAL A 195 -12.22 -1.36 -22.14
C VAL A 195 -11.75 -0.18 -22.98
N LYS A 196 -11.26 0.90 -22.35
CA LYS A 196 -10.71 2.06 -23.07
C LYS A 196 -9.57 1.68 -24.01
N ARG A 197 -8.67 0.79 -23.57
CA ARG A 197 -7.53 0.33 -24.39
C ARG A 197 -8.00 -0.50 -25.59
N THR A 198 -9.02 -1.33 -25.41
CA THR A 198 -9.64 -2.12 -26.49
C THR A 198 -10.32 -1.21 -27.50
N VAL A 199 -11.17 -0.29 -27.06
CA VAL A 199 -11.86 0.65 -27.97
C VAL A 199 -10.86 1.52 -28.72
N ALA A 200 -9.83 2.05 -28.05
CA ALA A 200 -8.82 2.86 -28.71
C ALA A 200 -8.10 2.09 -29.85
N ARG A 201 -7.81 0.79 -29.65
CA ARG A 201 -7.24 -0.06 -30.70
C ARG A 201 -8.20 -0.28 -31.86
N LEU A 202 -9.48 -0.50 -31.59
CA LEU A 202 -10.49 -0.64 -32.64
C LEU A 202 -10.63 0.63 -33.47
N VAL A 203 -10.62 1.81 -32.84
CA VAL A 203 -10.64 3.11 -33.55
C VAL A 203 -9.43 3.26 -34.46
N ILE A 204 -8.22 2.95 -33.97
CA ILE A 204 -7.00 3.03 -34.77
C ILE A 204 -7.08 2.06 -35.96
N LEU A 205 -7.57 0.83 -35.76
CA LEU A 205 -7.73 -0.14 -36.84
C LEU A 205 -8.75 0.32 -37.89
N MET A 206 -9.85 0.95 -37.49
CA MET A 206 -10.82 1.51 -38.43
C MET A 206 -10.20 2.61 -39.29
N VAL A 207 -9.37 3.48 -38.69
CA VAL A 207 -8.73 4.59 -39.41
C VAL A 207 -7.61 4.13 -40.36
N ILE A 208 -6.91 3.03 -40.04
CA ILE A 208 -5.82 2.50 -40.88
C ILE A 208 -6.36 1.55 -41.98
N GLY A 209 -7.54 0.96 -41.76
CA GLY A 209 -8.14 -0.02 -42.67
C GLY A 209 -8.98 0.58 -43.80
N GLU A 210 -9.27 1.88 -43.77
CA GLU A 210 -9.80 2.67 -44.90
C GLU A 210 -8.66 3.31 -45.68
#